data_AF-A0A968F9Q8-F1
#
_entry.id   AF-A0A968F9Q8-F1
#
_cell.length_a   1.000
_cell.length_b   1.000
_cell.length_c   1.000
_cell.angle_alpha   90.00
_cell.angle_beta   90.00
_cell.angle_gamma   90.00
#
_symmetry.space_group_name_H-M   'P 1'
#
loop_
_entity.id
_entity.type
_entity.pdbx_description
1 polymer ?
#
loop_
_entity_poly.entity_id
_entity_poly.type
_entity_poly.pdbx_seq_one_letter_code
_entity_poly.pdbx_strand_id
1 'polypeptide(L)' 'MISLEDKALEKAKAARENSYSPYSNFRVGAAVISGDDRIFAGTNVENRSYGLTICAERAAIFSAVSKGVRSL' A
#
# COMPACT_ATOMS: atom_id res chain seq x y z
N MET A 1 -2.97 24.56 3.69
CA MET A 1 -3.89 23.42 3.49
C MET A 1 -3.02 22.27 3.01
N ILE A 2 -3.07 21.09 3.64
CA ILE A 2 -2.23 19.94 3.27
C ILE A 2 -2.82 19.26 2.04
N SER A 3 -2.00 18.93 1.02
CA SER A 3 -2.50 18.39 -0.25
C SER A 3 -3.00 16.94 -0.12
N LEU A 4 -3.63 16.41 -1.17
CA LEU A 4 -4.09 15.01 -1.18
C LEU A 4 -2.89 14.05 -1.26
N GLU A 5 -1.85 14.43 -2.01
CA GLU A 5 -0.59 13.72 -2.11
C GLU A 5 0.13 13.65 -0.76
N ASP A 6 0.14 14.74 0.00
CA ASP A 6 0.72 14.76 1.35
C ASP A 6 -0.01 13.78 2.28
N LYS A 7 -1.36 13.75 2.23
CA LYS A 7 -2.16 12.79 3.00
C LYS A 7 -1.87 11.34 2.57
N ALA A 8 -1.70 11.11 1.27
CA ALA A 8 -1.35 9.79 0.74
C ALA A 8 0.04 9.36 1.21
N LEU A 9 1.02 10.28 1.21
CA LEU A 9 2.36 10.03 1.72
C LEU A 9 2.36 9.65 3.20
N GLU A 10 1.60 10.36 4.04
CA GLU A 10 1.46 10.02 5.47
C GLU A 10 0.79 8.65 5.66
N LYS A 11 -0.21 8.30 4.84
CA LYS A 11 -0.82 6.95 4.87
C LYS A 11 0.15 5.87 4.43
N ALA A 12 1.00 6.12 3.43
CA ALA A 12 2.03 5.19 3.00
C ALA A 12 3.08 4.96 4.09
N LYS A 13 3.56 6.03 4.75
CA LYS A 13 4.47 5.94 5.90
C LYS A 13 3.88 5.13 7.04
N ALA A 14 2.61 5.36 7.37
CA ALA A 14 1.92 4.59 8.40
C ALA A 14 1.74 3.10 8.01
N ALA A 15 1.42 2.81 6.75
CA ALA A 15 1.27 1.43 6.28
C ALA A 15 2.59 0.65 6.32
N ARG A 16 3.73 1.31 6.03
CA ARG A 16 5.07 0.72 6.09
C ARG A 16 5.37 0.06 7.44
N GLU A 17 4.87 0.63 8.54
CA GLU A 17 5.12 0.09 9.89
C GLU A 17 4.47 -1.28 10.13
N ASN A 18 3.49 -1.65 9.31
CA ASN A 18 2.82 -2.96 9.36
C ASN A 18 3.43 -3.98 8.38
N SER A 19 4.54 -3.65 7.72
CA SER A 19 5.20 -4.54 6.76
C SER A 19 5.52 -5.91 7.36
N TYR A 20 5.11 -6.97 6.66
CA TYR A 20 5.56 -8.32 6.96
C TYR A 20 6.70 -8.67 6.01
N SER A 21 7.92 -8.30 6.40
CA SER A 21 9.14 -8.51 5.59
C SER A 21 10.27 -9.21 6.36
N PRO A 22 10.04 -10.40 6.96
CA PRO A 22 11.06 -11.04 7.79
C PRO A 22 12.24 -11.62 6.98
N TYR A 23 12.11 -11.77 5.66
CA TYR A 23 13.15 -12.39 4.82
C TYR A 23 14.13 -11.34 4.29
N SER A 24 13.63 -10.20 3.79
CA SER A 24 14.50 -9.10 3.32
C SER A 24 14.85 -8.07 4.40
N ASN A 25 14.04 -7.97 5.46
CA ASN A 25 14.06 -6.85 6.42
C ASN A 25 13.86 -5.47 5.77
N PHE A 26 13.28 -5.42 4.57
CA PHE A 26 13.05 -4.19 3.83
C PHE A 26 11.57 -3.81 3.82
N ARG A 27 11.21 -2.82 4.65
CA ARG A 27 9.83 -2.38 4.82
C ARG A 27 9.44 -1.33 3.77
N VAL A 28 8.37 -1.58 3.04
CA VAL A 28 7.80 -0.67 2.04
C VAL A 28 6.34 -0.40 2.37
N GLY A 29 5.93 0.86 2.30
CA GLY A 29 4.55 1.27 2.37
C GLY A 29 4.19 2.08 1.12
N ALA A 30 2.97 1.93 0.64
CA ALA A 30 2.45 2.65 -0.52
C ALA A 30 1.02 3.11 -0.25
N ALA A 31 0.59 4.13 -0.98
CA ALA A 31 -0.78 4.59 -1.01
C ALA A 31 -1.19 4.90 -2.46
N VAL A 32 -2.44 4.62 -2.80
CA VAL A 32 -3.07 4.99 -4.07
C VAL A 32 -4.22 5.94 -3.77
N ILE A 33 -4.35 6.97 -4.60
CA ILE A 33 -5.48 7.90 -4.60
C ILE A 33 -6.41 7.43 -5.70
N SER A 34 -7.66 7.08 -5.39
CA SER A 34 -8.64 6.69 -6.41
C SER A 34 -9.22 7.90 -7.13
N GLY A 35 -9.92 7.67 -8.24
CA GLY A 35 -10.59 8.73 -9.01
C GLY A 35 -11.73 9.46 -8.26
N ASP A 36 -12.09 9.00 -7.05
CA ASP A 36 -13.01 9.66 -6.12
C ASP A 36 -12.31 10.17 -4.84
N ASP A 37 -11.01 10.47 -4.94
CA ASP A 37 -10.15 11.04 -3.89
C ASP A 37 -10.01 10.23 -2.60
N ARG A 38 -10.46 8.97 -2.59
CA ARG A 38 -10.22 8.05 -1.47
C ARG A 38 -8.78 7.54 -1.51
N ILE A 39 -8.17 7.42 -0.34
CA ILE A 39 -6.79 6.91 -0.19
C ILE A 39 -6.83 5.49 0.34
N PHE A 40 -6.18 4.57 -0.38
CA PHE A 40 -5.97 3.19 0.06
C PHE A 40 -4.49 2.93 0.20
N ALA A 41 -4.09 2.37 1.33
CA ALA A 41 -2.69 2.09 1.62
C ALA A 41 -2.44 0.59 1.73
N GLY A 42 -1.19 0.21 1.48
CA GLY A 42 -0.72 -1.16 1.53
C GLY A 42 0.75 -1.23 1.93
N THR A 43 1.18 -2.42 2.31
CA THR A 43 2.57 -2.71 2.66
C THR A 43 3.00 -4.02 2.02
N ASN A 44 4.30 -4.22 1.86
CA ASN A 44 4.80 -5.47 1.35
C ASN A 44 4.55 -6.61 2.34
N VAL A 45 4.17 -7.76 1.80
CA VAL A 45 3.93 -8.99 2.54
C VAL A 45 4.73 -10.09 1.87
N GLU A 46 5.79 -10.52 2.53
CA GLU A 46 6.67 -11.56 2.05
C GLU A 46 6.14 -12.95 2.40
N ASN A 47 6.66 -13.95 1.71
CA ASN A 47 6.37 -15.34 1.97
C ASN A 47 7.65 -16.17 1.85
N ARG A 48 7.69 -17.33 2.52
CA ARG A 48 8.82 -18.26 2.44
C ARG A 48 9.06 -18.73 1.00
N SER A 49 8.00 -18.90 0.21
CA SER A 49 8.12 -19.03 -1.24
C SER A 49 8.22 -17.63 -1.85
N TYR A 50 9.44 -17.19 -2.16
CA TYR A 50 9.72 -15.78 -2.49
C TYR A 50 8.89 -15.24 -3.67
N GLY A 51 8.49 -16.10 -4.61
CA GLY A 51 7.64 -15.72 -5.74
C GLY A 51 6.21 -15.31 -5.34
N LEU A 52 5.75 -15.64 -4.13
CA LEU A 52 4.43 -15.26 -3.60
C LEU A 52 4.42 -13.92 -2.89
N THR A 53 5.57 -13.25 -2.76
CA THR A 53 5.66 -11.92 -2.15
C THR A 53 4.77 -10.92 -2.88
N ILE A 54 4.02 -10.14 -2.11
CA ILE A 54 3.20 -9.03 -2.60
C ILE A 54 3.91 -7.72 -2.24
N CYS A 55 4.10 -6.84 -3.24
CA CYS A 55 4.70 -5.52 -3.02
C CYS A 55 3.66 -4.55 -2.43
N ALA A 56 4.11 -3.47 -1.79
CA ALA A 56 3.24 -2.51 -1.12
C ALA A 56 2.24 -1.83 -2.07
N GLU A 57 2.68 -1.52 -3.28
CA GLU A 57 1.92 -0.89 -4.35
C GLU A 57 0.78 -1.81 -4.80
N ARG A 58 1.09 -3.09 -5.02
CA ARG A 58 0.09 -4.12 -5.35
C ARG A 58 -0.92 -4.27 -4.22
N ALA A 59 -0.46 -4.32 -2.97
CA ALA A 59 -1.34 -4.41 -1.80
C ALA A 59 -2.29 -3.19 -1.69
N ALA A 60 -1.80 -1.97 -1.94
CA ALA A 60 -2.62 -0.76 -1.94
C ALA A 60 -3.70 -0.80 -3.03
N ILE A 61 -3.32 -1.18 -4.25
CA ILE A 61 -4.24 -1.38 -5.39
C ILE A 61 -5.28 -2.46 -5.07
N PHE A 62 -4.86 -3.62 -4.56
CA PHE A 62 -5.78 -4.71 -4.22
C PHE A 62 -6.75 -4.31 -3.12
N SER A 63 -6.29 -3.55 -2.12
CA SER A 63 -7.16 -2.97 -1.08
C SER A 63 -8.26 -2.10 -1.70
N ALA A 64 -7.90 -1.17 -2.58
CA ALA A 64 -8.88 -0.33 -3.29
C ALA A 64 -9.87 -1.17 -4.12
N VAL A 65 -9.36 -2.10 -4.94
CA VAL A 65 -10.17 -2.97 -5.80
C VAL A 65 -11.14 -3.84 -4.98
N SER A 66 -10.71 -4.35 -3.82
CA SER A 66 -11.54 -5.14 -2.90
C SER A 66 -12.69 -4.33 -2.28
N LYS A 67 -12.56 -3.00 -2.23
CA LYS A 67 -13.60 -2.06 -1.76
C LYS A 67 -14.46 -1.52 -2.90
N GLY A 68 -14.42 -2.15 -4.07
CA GLY A 68 -15.23 -1.81 -5.23
C GLY A 68 -14.69 -0.64 -6.07
N VAL A 69 -13.48 -0.13 -5.79
CA VAL A 69 -12.87 0.92 -6.61
C VAL A 69 -12.46 0.35 -7.96
N ARG A 70 -12.76 1.09 -9.04
CA ARG A 70 -12.39 0.73 -10.42
C ARG A 70 -11.62 1.84 -11.15
N SER A 71 -11.56 3.04 -10.59
CA SER A 71 -10.74 4.16 -11.08
C SER A 71 -9.62 4.43 -10.08
N LEU A 72 -8.38 4.25 -10.51
CA LEU A 72 -7.15 4.41 -9.74
C LEU A 72 -6.20 5.36 -10.47
#